data_AF-I0A1U9-F1
#
_entry.id   AF-I0A1U9-F1
#
_cell.length_a   1.000
_cell.length_b   1.000
_cell.length_c   1.000
_cell.angle_alpha   90.00
_cell.angle_beta   90.00
_cell.angle_gamma   90.00
#
_symmetry.space_group_name_H-M   'P 1'
#
loop_
_entity.id
_entity.type
_entity.pdbx_description
1 polymer ?
#
loop_
_entity_poly.entity_id
_entity_poly.type
_entity_poly.pdbx_seq_one_letter_code
_entity_poly.pdbx_strand_id
1 'polypeptide(L)' 'MKWLEKYARRTIKNMLKENINEHVGYRYWISIDKKRNLIYVYDKKKGKRYVFLG' A
#
# COMPACT_ATOMS: atom_id res chain seq x y z
N MET A 1 1.59 7.04 -15.07
CA MET A 1 1.58 7.26 -13.59
C MET A 1 0.20 7.05 -12.96
N LYS A 2 -0.91 7.58 -13.50
CA LYS A 2 -2.26 7.56 -12.87
C LYS A 2 -2.86 6.19 -12.48
N TRP A 3 -2.55 5.11 -13.20
CA TRP A 3 -3.15 3.78 -12.90
C TRP A 3 -2.65 3.19 -11.57
N LEU A 4 -1.38 3.44 -11.24
CA LEU A 4 -0.75 2.88 -10.04
C LEU A 4 -1.31 3.48 -8.76
N GLU A 5 -1.47 4.80 -8.74
CA GLU A 5 -2.09 5.51 -7.62
C GLU A 5 -3.54 5.08 -7.44
N LYS A 6 -4.29 4.90 -8.54
CA LYS A 6 -5.69 4.47 -8.46
C LYS A 6 -5.82 3.05 -7.90
N TYR A 7 -4.96 2.13 -8.35
CA TYR A 7 -4.88 0.77 -7.82
C TYR A 7 -4.49 0.78 -6.33
N ALA A 8 -3.39 1.44 -5.98
CA ALA A 8 -2.90 1.50 -4.60
C ALA A 8 -3.95 2.10 -3.66
N ARG A 9 -4.58 3.23 -4.03
CA ARG A 9 -5.67 3.84 -3.23
C ARG A 9 -6.83 2.89 -3.00
N ARG A 10 -7.26 2.16 -4.04
CA ARG A 10 -8.39 1.22 -3.92
C ARG A 10 -8.03 0.06 -2.99
N THR A 11 -6.82 -0.49 -3.13
CA THR A 11 -6.32 -1.54 -2.25
C THR A 11 -6.22 -1.07 -0.81
N ILE A 12 -5.62 0.09 -0.56
CA ILE A 12 -5.52 0.70 0.78
C ILE A 12 -6.91 0.89 1.39
N LYS A 13 -7.87 1.43 0.63
CA LYS A 13 -9.24 1.63 1.13
C LYS A 13 -9.90 0.32 1.54
N ASN A 14 -9.73 -0.75 0.76
CA ASN A 14 -10.23 -2.08 1.11
C ASN A 14 -9.54 -2.63 2.35
N MET A 15 -8.21 -2.52 2.43
CA MET A 15 -7.43 -2.95 3.60
C MET A 15 -7.90 -2.25 4.88
N LEU A 16 -8.13 -0.94 4.84
CA LEU A 16 -8.67 -0.20 5.98
C LEU A 16 -10.06 -0.68 6.38
N LYS A 17 -10.95 -0.91 5.39
CA LYS A 17 -12.31 -1.41 5.61
C LYS A 17 -12.33 -2.80 6.24
N GLU A 18 -11.44 -3.69 5.79
CA GLU A 18 -11.32 -5.07 6.26
C GLU A 18 -10.39 -5.21 7.48
N ASN A 19 -9.90 -4.09 8.02
CA ASN A 19 -8.95 -4.04 9.13
C ASN A 19 -7.63 -4.79 8.87
N ILE A 20 -7.26 -4.99 7.60
CA ILE A 20 -6.05 -5.66 7.15
C ILE A 20 -4.86 -4.69 7.19
N ASN A 21 -3.74 -5.12 7.77
CA ASN A 21 -2.53 -4.31 7.86
C ASN A 21 -1.53 -4.59 6.74
N GLU A 22 -1.64 -5.73 6.07
CA GLU A 22 -0.66 -6.15 5.07
C GLU A 22 -1.34 -6.79 3.86
N HIS A 23 -0.91 -6.38 2.67
CA HIS A 23 -1.35 -6.96 1.41
C HIS A 23 -0.15 -7.24 0.51
N VAL A 24 0.08 -8.52 0.21
CA VAL A 24 1.17 -8.97 -0.65
C VAL A 24 0.61 -9.31 -2.02
N GLY A 25 0.65 -8.34 -2.93
CA GLY A 25 0.33 -8.56 -4.33
C GLY A 25 1.52 -9.12 -5.12
N TYR A 26 1.26 -9.49 -6.39
CA TYR A 26 2.29 -9.97 -7.32
C TYR A 26 3.42 -8.94 -7.53
N ARG A 27 3.07 -7.66 -7.71
CA ARG A 27 4.04 -6.58 -7.95
C ARG A 27 4.26 -5.66 -6.76
N TYR A 28 3.21 -5.41 -5.97
CA TYR A 28 3.25 -4.46 -4.86
C TYR A 28 3.02 -5.18 -3.54
N TRP A 29 3.83 -4.87 -2.55
CA TRP A 29 3.54 -5.21 -1.16
C TRP A 29 3.19 -3.92 -0.42
N ILE A 30 1.98 -3.87 0.12
CA ILE A 30 1.44 -2.72 0.84
C ILE A 30 1.32 -3.09 2.31
N SER A 31 1.81 -2.24 3.20
CA SER A 31 1.69 -2.39 4.65
C SER A 31 1.18 -1.08 5.25
N ILE A 32 0.25 -1.17 6.19
CA ILE A 32 -0.38 -0.04 6.88
C ILE A 32 0.00 -0.11 8.35
N ASP A 33 0.78 0.87 8.80
CA ASP A 33 1.08 1.10 10.20
C ASP A 33 0.06 2.08 10.78
N LYS A 34 -0.98 1.51 11.42
CA LYS A 34 -2.04 2.28 12.06
C LYS A 34 -1.56 3.09 13.26
N LYS A 35 -0.48 2.68 13.93
CA LYS A 35 0.07 3.39 15.11
C LYS A 35 0.67 4.73 14.69
N ARG A 36 1.34 4.75 13.55
CA ARG A 36 2.01 5.95 12.99
C ARG A 36 1.21 6.62 11.89
N ASN A 37 0.07 6.05 11.51
CA ASN A 37 -0.73 6.45 10.34
C ASN A 37 0.12 6.54 9.05
N LEU A 38 0.95 5.50 8.82
CA LEU A 38 1.86 5.41 7.67
C LEU A 38 1.50 4.25 6.77
N ILE A 39 1.63 4.47 5.47
CA ILE A 39 1.41 3.44 4.44
C ILE A 39 2.72 3.20 3.70
N TYR A 40 3.22 1.97 3.78
CA TYR A 40 4.40 1.51 3.07
C TYR A 40 3.97 0.78 1.81
N VAL A 41 4.53 1.17 0.66
CA VAL A 41 4.32 0.49 -0.61
C VAL A 41 5.67 0.08 -1.17
N TYR A 42 5.90 -1.22 -1.30
CA TYR A 42 7.10 -1.78 -1.89
C TYR A 42 6.81 -2.29 -3.31
N ASP A 43 7.48 -1.72 -4.32
CA ASP A 43 7.44 -2.18 -5.71
C ASP A 43 8.51 -3.25 -5.92
N LYS A 44 8.11 -4.52 -5.93
CA LYS A 44 9.01 -5.67 -6.10
C LYS A 44 9.76 -5.62 -7.43
N LYS A 45 9.17 -5.02 -8.48
CA LYS A 45 9.80 -4.93 -9.80
C LYS A 45 10.94 -3.92 -9.82
N LYS A 46 10.84 -2.85 -9.02
CA LYS A 46 11.85 -1.79 -8.95
C LYS A 46 12.79 -1.91 -7.76
N GLY A 47 12.47 -2.78 -6.79
CA GLY A 47 13.19 -2.87 -5.51
C GLY A 47 13.08 -1.58 -4.69
N LYS A 48 12.05 -0.76 -4.90
CA LYS A 48 11.90 0.55 -4.24
C LYS A 48 10.74 0.53 -3.24
N ARG A 49 10.96 1.17 -2.10
CA ARG A 49 9.93 1.42 -1.08
C ARG A 49 9.49 2.88 -1.12
N TYR A 50 8.19 3.09 -1.11
CA TYR A 50 7.54 4.39 -1.02
C TYR A 50 6.77 4.45 0.30
N VAL A 51 6.76 5.62 0.93
CA VAL A 51 6.04 5.86 2.18
C VAL A 51 5.04 6.99 1.93
N PHE A 52 3.81 6.78 2.36
CA PHE A 52 2.72 7.74 2.25
C PHE A 52 2.14 8.01 3.64
N LEU A 53 1.74 9.25 3.89
CA LEU A 53 0.90 9.60 5.04
C LEU A 53 -0.52 9.11 4.77
N GLY A 54 -1.08 8.37 5.73
CA GLY A 54 -2.41 7.76 5.67
C GLY A 54 -3.55 8.73 5.89
#